data_AF-A0A0C3ALW8-F1
#
_entry.id   AF-A0A0C3ALW8-F1
#
_cell.length_a   1.000
_cell.length_b   1.000
_cell.length_c   1.000
_cell.angle_alpha   90.00
_cell.angle_beta   90.00
_cell.angle_gamma   90.00
#
_symmetry.space_group_name_H-M   'P 1'
#
loop_
_entity.id
_entity.type
_entity.pdbx_description
1 polymer ?
#
loop_
_entity_poly.entity_id
_entity_poly.type
_entity_poly.pdbx_seq_one_letter_code
_entity_poly.pdbx_strand_id
1 'polypeptide(L)' 'MPIQSSLANREKGLCLLSLDAGGSRSISQLAILAKLMHSLSYDSNGNRMEQPCRVFDMICGVGSGG' A
#
# COMPACT_ATOMS: atom_id res chain seq x y z
N MET A 1 -4.60 -37.42 -9.88
CA MET A 1 -4.67 -36.08 -9.23
C MET A 1 -3.77 -36.10 -8.00
N PRO A 2 -2.67 -35.33 -7.96
CA PRO A 2 -2.08 -34.87 -6.72
C PRO A 2 -2.44 -33.39 -6.50
N ILE A 3 -3.18 -33.16 -5.43
CA ILE A 3 -3.49 -31.88 -4.81
C ILE A 3 -2.33 -31.60 -3.81
N GLN A 4 -1.97 -30.33 -3.54
CA GLN A 4 -1.06 -29.87 -2.46
C GLN A 4 0.45 -29.63 -2.69
N SER A 5 0.95 -29.34 -3.89
CA SER A 5 2.35 -28.85 -4.02
C SER A 5 2.52 -27.35 -4.34
N SER A 6 1.47 -26.59 -4.69
CA SER A 6 1.65 -25.21 -5.19
C SER A 6 1.39 -24.06 -4.20
N LEU A 7 1.06 -24.32 -2.92
CA LEU A 7 0.75 -23.25 -1.95
C LEU A 7 1.96 -22.78 -1.13
N ALA A 8 3.08 -23.50 -1.16
CA ALA A 8 4.25 -23.24 -0.31
C ALA A 8 5.23 -22.20 -0.88
N ASN A 9 5.00 -21.69 -2.09
CA ASN A 9 5.75 -20.57 -2.66
C ASN A 9 4.79 -19.59 -3.33
N ARG A 10 3.82 -19.05 -2.58
CA ARG A 10 3.25 -17.76 -2.97
C ARG A 10 4.34 -16.73 -2.71
N GLU A 11 5.19 -16.51 -3.71
CA GLU A 11 6.00 -15.30 -3.75
C GLU A 11 5.08 -14.13 -3.37
N LYS A 12 5.49 -13.31 -2.40
CA LYS A 12 4.68 -12.16 -1.99
C LYS A 12 4.39 -11.36 -3.25
N GLY A 13 3.10 -11.21 -3.56
CA GLY A 13 2.68 -10.39 -4.71
C GLY A 13 3.17 -8.96 -4.50
N LEU A 14 3.56 -8.30 -5.59
CA LEU A 14 4.00 -6.91 -5.54
C LEU A 14 2.85 -6.00 -5.09
N CYS A 15 3.14 -5.11 -4.15
CA CYS A 15 2.21 -4.09 -3.66
C CYS A 15 2.62 -2.72 -4.20
N LEU A 16 1.83 -2.18 -5.13
CA LEU A 16 2.13 -0.92 -5.81
C LEU A 16 1.10 0.15 -5.41
N LEU A 17 1.56 1.35 -5.12
CA LEU A 17 0.73 2.53 -4.87
C LEU A 17 0.87 3.52 -6.03
N SER A 18 -0.25 3.87 -6.67
CA SER A 18 -0.31 4.91 -7.71
C SER A 18 -1.21 6.06 -7.26
N LEU A 19 -0.73 7.29 -7.42
CA LEU A 19 -1.45 8.52 -7.08
C LEU A 19 -1.69 9.36 -8.33
N ASP A 20 -2.95 9.67 -8.61
CA ASP A 20 -3.36 10.39 -9.80
C ASP A 20 -3.26 11.91 -9.63
N ALA A 21 -3.09 12.62 -10.76
CA ALA A 21 -3.20 14.07 -10.78
C ALA A 21 -4.62 14.50 -10.39
N GLY A 22 -4.75 15.66 -9.74
CA GLY A 22 -6.05 16.14 -9.28
C GLY A 22 -6.09 17.58 -8.76
N GLY A 23 -4.95 18.26 -8.68
CA GLY A 23 -4.85 19.58 -8.04
C GLY A 23 -5.21 19.47 -6.56
N SER A 24 -6.04 20.36 -6.04
CA SER A 24 -6.54 20.30 -4.66
C SER A 24 -7.30 19.01 -4.33
N ARG A 25 -7.84 18.31 -5.33
CA ARG A 25 -8.54 17.04 -5.13
C ARG A 25 -7.61 15.89 -4.76
N SER A 26 -6.28 16.00 -4.92
CA SER A 26 -5.35 14.97 -4.44
C SER A 26 -5.31 14.86 -2.91
N ILE A 27 -5.80 15.88 -2.19
CA ILE A 27 -5.96 15.83 -0.72
C ILE A 27 -6.85 14.67 -0.30
N SER A 28 -7.88 14.32 -1.09
CA SER A 28 -8.73 13.16 -0.77
C SER A 28 -7.97 11.84 -0.92
N GLN A 29 -7.08 11.74 -1.91
CA GLN A 29 -6.21 10.57 -2.10
C GLN A 29 -5.24 10.42 -0.93
N LEU A 30 -4.64 11.53 -0.47
CA LEU A 30 -3.80 11.55 0.73
C LEU A 30 -4.57 11.19 2.00
N ALA A 31 -5.82 11.66 2.13
CA ALA A 31 -6.67 11.32 3.27
C ALA A 31 -7.02 9.82 3.29
N ILE A 32 -7.28 9.22 2.12
CA ILE A 32 -7.49 7.78 1.97
C ILE A 32 -6.20 7.03 2.34
N LEU A 33 -5.05 7.45 1.81
CA LEU A 33 -3.76 6.83 2.13
C LEU A 33 -3.46 6.91 3.63
N ALA A 34 -3.67 8.05 4.27
CA ALA A 34 -3.46 8.22 5.71
C ALA A 34 -4.34 7.25 6.51
N LYS A 35 -5.61 7.09 6.14
CA LYS A 35 -6.53 6.14 6.78
C LYS A 35 -6.10 4.69 6.57
N LEU A 36 -5.64 4.34 5.36
CA LEU A 36 -5.12 3.00 5.06
C LEU A 36 -3.87 2.69 5.89
N MET A 37 -2.90 3.61 5.94
CA MET A 37 -1.67 3.44 6.73
C MET A 37 -1.97 3.32 8.23
N HIS A 38 -2.94 4.10 8.73
CA HIS A 38 -3.38 3.99 10.12
C HIS A 38 -3.98 2.60 10.42
N SER A 39 -4.84 2.08 9.54
CA SER A 39 -5.40 0.72 9.69
C SER A 39 -4.33 -0.36 9.65
N LEU A 40 -3.39 -0.29 8.70
CA LEU A 40 -2.27 -1.24 8.59
C LEU A 40 -1.34 -1.22 9.81
N SER A 41 -1.14 -0.04 10.41
CA SER A 41 -0.30 0.13 11.60
C SER A 41 -0.97 -0.44 12.86
N TYR A 42 -2.31 -0.42 12.92
CA TYR A 42 -3.07 -1.03 14.00
C TYR A 42 -2.92 -2.56 14.01
N ASP A 43 -2.91 -3.18 12.83
CA ASP A 43 -2.70 -4.62 12.67
C ASP A 43 -1.24 -5.04 12.95
N SER A 44 -0.30 -4.09 12.86
CA SER A 44 1.15 -4.31 13.00
C SER A 44 1.63 -4.03 14.44
N ASN A 45 1.08 -4.75 15.43
CA ASN A 45 1.54 -4.76 16.83
C ASN A 45 1.79 -3.39 17.51
N GLY A 46 1.17 -2.32 17.00
CA GLY A 46 1.00 -1.03 17.68
C GLY A 46 2.25 -0.20 17.95
N ASN A 47 3.47 -0.62 17.57
CA ASN A 47 4.66 0.08 18.06
C ASN A 47 5.09 1.27 17.19
N ARG A 48 4.74 1.31 15.89
CA ARG A 48 5.03 2.43 14.98
C ARG A 48 4.04 2.51 13.83
N MET A 49 3.67 3.73 13.43
CA MET A 49 2.99 3.93 12.15
C MET A 49 3.92 3.49 11.03
N GLU A 50 3.52 2.49 10.25
CA GLU A 50 4.29 2.02 9.11
C GLU A 50 4.41 3.15 8.10
N GLN A 51 5.61 3.33 7.54
CA GLN A 51 5.80 4.29 6.46
C GLN A 51 5.30 3.67 5.16
N PRO A 52 4.67 4.44 4.23
CA PRO A 52 4.21 3.90 2.96
C PRO A 52 5.31 3.14 2.20
N CYS A 53 6.56 3.63 2.24
CA CYS A 53 7.72 2.98 1.61
C CYS A 53 8.17 1.65 2.26
N ARG A 54 7.60 1.26 3.40
CA ARG A 54 7.79 -0.06 4.03
C ARG A 54 6.70 -1.05 3.65
N VAL A 55 5.57 -0.55 3.17
CA VAL A 55 4.39 -1.34 2.80
C VAL A 55 4.33 -1.58 1.30
N PHE A 56 4.59 -0.54 0.50
CA PHE A 56 4.51 -0.58 -0.95
C PHE A 56 5.90 -0.73 -1.56
N ASP A 57 6.05 -1.71 -2.46
CA ASP A 57 7.28 -1.98 -3.20
C ASP A 57 7.60 -0.86 -4.20
N MET A 58 6.56 -0.14 -4.65
CA MET A 58 6.68 1.02 -5.52
C MET A 58 5.60 2.04 -5.20
N ILE A 59 5.99 3.31 -5.18
CA ILE A 59 5.08 4.45 -5.10
C ILE A 59 5.31 5.30 -6.33
N CYS A 60 4.25 5.50 -7.12
CA CYS A 60 4.27 6.29 -8.35
C CYS A 60 3.16 7.32 -8.31
N GLY A 61 3.34 8.42 -9.05
CA GLY A 61 2.29 9.42 -9.20
C GLY A 61 2.58 10.40 -10.32
N VAL A 62 1.55 11.15 -10.70
CA VAL A 62 1.63 12.18 -11.75
C VAL A 62 1.05 13.51 -11.25
N GLY A 63 1.65 14.63 -11.66
CA GLY A 63 1.19 15.96 -11.27
C GLY A 63 1.15 16.14 -9.75
N SER A 64 -0.01 16.52 -9.20
CA SER A 64 -0.22 16.69 -7.74
C SER A 64 -0.21 15.39 -6.92
N GLY A 65 -0.14 14.23 -7.59
CA GLY A 65 -0.02 12.91 -6.95
C GLY A 65 1.40 12.38 -6.90
N GLY A 66 2.34 12.96 -7.66
CA GLY A 66 3.78 12.64 -7.57
C GLY A 66 4.49 13.54 -6.58
#